data_AF-A0A0C3J3M6-F1
#
_entry.id   AF-A0A0C3J3M6-F1
#
_cell.length_a   1.000
_cell.length_b   1.000
_cell.length_c   1.000
_cell.angle_alpha   90.00
_cell.angle_beta   90.00
_cell.angle_gamma   90.00
#
_symmetry.space_group_name_H-M   'P 1'
#
loop_
_entity.id
_entity.type
_entity.pdbx_description
1 polymer ?
#
loop_
_entity_poly.entity_id
_entity_poly.type
_entity_poly.pdbx_seq_one_letter_code
_entity_poly.pdbx_strand_id
1 'polypeptide(L)'
;MFPVRCHLTCHLESFGFKWASQKLFPWKSLLNHLAGSALVLMNWPVDVIFPGEERHGKGNGKGISDLTLTDCSKLVAALKDQSTNWLHLQRFPKLKEALLSSKKPVIISAPPSHDSNLTRGKCVFVNSTVNYLGPSRLPNIAATRVRRNKTK
;
A
#
# COMPACT_ATOMS: atom_id res chain seq x y z
N MET A 1 -12.80 10.67 9.89
CA MET A 1 -12.29 10.82 8.50
C MET A 1 -11.10 11.79 8.38
N PHE A 2 -11.02 12.84 9.21
CA PHE A 2 -9.87 13.77 9.26
C PHE A 2 -8.47 13.18 9.57
N PRO A 3 -8.28 12.09 10.35
CA PRO A 3 -6.92 11.71 10.75
C PRO A 3 -6.09 11.12 9.60
N VAL A 4 -6.68 10.33 8.69
CA VAL A 4 -5.90 9.66 7.63
C VAL A 4 -5.26 10.66 6.68
N ARG A 5 -6.03 11.67 6.26
CA ARG A 5 -5.52 12.75 5.41
C ARG A 5 -4.34 13.44 6.08
N CYS A 6 -4.49 13.87 7.34
CA CYS A 6 -3.42 14.54 8.05
C CYS A 6 -2.17 13.66 8.17
N HIS A 7 -2.31 12.38 8.53
CA HIS A 7 -1.15 11.49 8.66
C HIS A 7 -0.47 11.22 7.31
N LEU A 8 -1.22 10.99 6.23
CA LEU A 8 -0.64 10.81 4.89
C LEU A 8 0.02 12.09 4.37
N THR A 9 -0.62 13.25 4.55
CA THR A 9 -0.04 14.54 4.17
C THR A 9 1.25 14.79 4.95
N CYS A 10 1.24 14.67 6.28
CA CYS A 10 2.45 14.84 7.09
C CYS A 10 3.56 13.85 6.72
N HIS A 11 3.19 12.59 6.41
CA HIS A 11 4.15 11.58 5.98
C HIS A 11 4.72 11.87 4.58
N LEU A 12 3.96 12.48 3.66
CA LEU A 12 4.48 12.88 2.34
C LEU A 12 5.31 14.18 2.43
N GLU A 13 4.90 15.12 3.29
CA GLU A 13 5.63 16.36 3.55
C GLU A 13 6.99 16.13 4.21
N SER A 14 7.10 15.14 5.11
CA SER A 14 8.40 14.79 5.71
C SER A 14 9.43 14.32 4.68
N PHE A 15 8.98 13.84 3.51
CA PHE A 15 9.83 13.52 2.36
C PHE A 15 9.99 14.69 1.36
N GLY A 16 9.46 15.88 1.69
CA GLY A 16 9.58 17.11 0.89
C GLY A 16 8.49 17.29 -0.18
N PHE A 17 7.42 16.49 -0.16
CA PHE A 17 6.39 16.50 -1.20
C PHE A 17 5.22 17.42 -0.88
N LYS A 18 5.38 18.71 -1.24
CA LYS A 18 4.38 19.77 -1.01
C LYS A 18 3.04 19.58 -1.75
N TRP A 19 2.99 18.70 -2.77
CA TRP A 19 1.75 18.42 -3.49
C TRP A 19 0.72 17.67 -2.62
N ALA A 20 1.14 17.04 -1.52
CA ALA A 20 0.24 16.34 -0.60
C ALA A 20 -0.63 17.29 0.26
N SER A 21 -0.24 18.56 0.34
CA SER A 21 -0.82 19.59 1.22
C SER A 21 -1.82 20.50 0.51
N GLN A 22 -2.20 20.14 -0.72
CA GLN A 22 -3.21 20.86 -1.49
C GLN A 22 -4.57 20.88 -0.76
N LYS A 23 -5.42 21.86 -1.13
CA LYS A 23 -6.77 22.06 -0.55
C LYS A 23 -7.58 20.76 -0.53
N LEU A 24 -7.43 19.93 -1.56
CA LEU A 24 -7.92 18.56 -1.60
C LEU A 24 -6.74 17.60 -1.68
N PHE A 25 -6.78 16.53 -0.87
CA PHE A 25 -5.77 15.48 -0.97
C PHE A 25 -5.92 14.78 -2.33
N PRO A 26 -4.84 14.65 -3.12
CA PRO A 26 -4.92 14.15 -4.49
C PRO A 26 -5.08 12.62 -4.54
N TRP A 27 -6.17 12.07 -3.99
CA TRP A 27 -6.38 10.62 -3.87
C TRP A 27 -6.34 9.89 -5.22
N LYS A 28 -6.99 10.44 -6.25
CA LYS A 28 -7.03 9.84 -7.60
C LYS A 28 -5.71 10.00 -8.36
N SER A 29 -5.03 11.14 -8.21
CA SER A 29 -3.74 11.40 -8.86
C SER A 29 -2.55 10.96 -8.01
N LEU A 30 -2.77 10.35 -6.84
CA LEU A 30 -1.71 9.91 -5.94
C LEU A 30 -0.73 8.97 -6.65
N LEU A 31 -1.25 8.01 -7.41
CA LEU A 31 -0.44 7.07 -8.18
C LEU A 31 0.49 7.78 -9.17
N ASN A 32 -0.03 8.82 -9.86
CA ASN A 32 0.75 9.64 -10.80
C ASN A 32 1.84 10.45 -10.08
N HIS A 33 1.52 11.04 -8.93
CA HIS A 33 2.49 11.79 -8.14
C HIS A 33 3.60 10.91 -7.57
N LEU A 34 3.27 9.69 -7.14
CA LEU A 34 4.24 8.69 -6.70
C LEU A 34 5.16 8.30 -7.87
N ALA A 35 4.60 7.91 -9.02
CA ALA A 35 5.39 7.56 -10.21
C ALA A 35 6.29 8.70 -10.69
N GLY A 36 5.73 9.92 -10.81
CA GLY A 36 6.46 11.12 -11.27
C GLY A 36 7.61 11.52 -10.33
N SER A 37 7.45 11.24 -9.04
CA SER A 37 8.48 11.44 -8.00
C SER A 37 9.43 10.26 -7.82
N ALA A 38 9.26 9.19 -8.63
CA ALA A 38 9.98 7.93 -8.53
C ALA A 38 9.88 7.29 -7.13
N LEU A 39 8.67 7.28 -6.57
CA LEU A 39 8.34 6.71 -5.27
C LEU A 39 7.48 5.48 -5.41
N VAL A 40 7.66 4.57 -4.47
CA VAL A 40 6.77 3.42 -4.24
C VAL A 40 6.33 3.46 -2.79
N LEU A 41 5.02 3.30 -2.56
CA LEU A 41 4.44 3.16 -1.24
C LEU A 41 4.47 1.69 -0.84
N MET A 42 5.24 1.38 0.19
CA MET A 42 5.49 0.01 0.66
C MET A 42 4.59 -0.33 1.84
N ASN A 43 4.29 -1.61 2.01
CA ASN A 43 3.51 -2.16 3.12
C ASN A 43 2.10 -1.58 3.25
N TRP A 44 1.42 -1.33 2.13
CA TRP A 44 0.01 -0.95 2.18
C TRP A 44 -0.84 -2.06 2.84
N PRO A 45 -1.77 -1.74 3.77
CA PRO A 45 -2.57 -2.77 4.44
C PRO A 45 -3.42 -3.56 3.45
N VAL A 46 -3.37 -4.90 3.54
CA VAL A 46 -3.96 -5.82 2.55
C VAL A 46 -5.47 -5.65 2.33
N ASP A 47 -6.20 -5.26 3.38
CA ASP A 47 -7.66 -5.11 3.34
C ASP A 47 -8.13 -3.67 3.10
N VAL A 48 -7.20 -2.75 2.87
CA VAL A 48 -7.53 -1.33 2.67
C VAL A 48 -7.57 -1.05 1.18
N ILE A 49 -8.65 -0.40 0.76
CA ILE A 49 -8.87 0.03 -0.63
C ILE A 49 -7.75 0.94 -1.10
N PHE A 50 -7.30 0.72 -2.32
CA PHE A 50 -6.21 1.50 -2.87
C PHE A 50 -6.65 2.91 -3.32
N PRO A 51 -5.69 3.85 -3.39
CA PRO A 51 -5.91 5.13 -4.02
C PRO A 51 -6.44 5.00 -5.45
N GLY A 52 -7.60 5.61 -5.72
CA GLY A 52 -8.26 5.56 -7.02
C GLY A 52 -9.07 4.29 -7.32
N GLU A 53 -9.11 3.31 -6.42
CA GLU A 53 -9.97 2.12 -6.55
C GLU A 53 -11.41 2.47 -6.13
N GLU A 54 -12.39 2.10 -6.97
CA GLU A 54 -13.80 2.27 -6.67
C GLU A 54 -14.33 1.08 -5.87
N ARG A 55 -15.17 1.34 -4.86
CA ARG A 55 -15.91 0.26 -4.20
C ARG A 55 -17.00 -0.28 -5.12
N HIS A 56 -16.94 -1.58 -5.38
CA HIS A 56 -18.05 -2.30 -6.00
C HIS A 56 -19.36 -2.02 -5.24
N GLY A 57 -20.37 -1.51 -5.93
CA GLY A 57 -21.73 -1.31 -5.41
C GLY A 57 -22.05 0.08 -4.84
N LYS A 58 -21.08 1.00 -4.72
CA LYS A 58 -21.37 2.41 -4.39
C LYS A 58 -20.92 3.31 -5.54
N GLY A 59 -21.89 3.70 -6.37
CA GLY A 59 -21.67 4.70 -7.40
C GLY A 59 -21.09 5.97 -6.79
N ASN A 60 -19.98 6.44 -7.36
CA ASN A 60 -19.40 7.76 -7.13
C ASN A 60 -18.58 7.96 -5.86
N GLY A 61 -17.97 6.89 -5.32
CA GLY A 61 -16.85 7.09 -4.41
C GLY A 61 -15.70 7.81 -5.11
N LYS A 62 -15.44 9.08 -4.76
CA LYS A 62 -14.49 9.96 -5.46
C LYS A 62 -13.31 10.39 -4.58
N GLY A 63 -12.89 9.62 -3.57
CA GLY A 63 -11.68 9.97 -2.83
C GLY A 63 -11.41 9.23 -1.54
N ILE A 64 -10.55 9.83 -0.73
CA ILE A 64 -10.22 9.35 0.63
C ILE A 64 -11.46 9.25 1.54
N SER A 65 -12.56 9.91 1.15
CA SER A 65 -13.86 9.82 1.81
C SER A 65 -14.55 8.45 1.67
N ASP A 66 -14.07 7.60 0.77
CA ASP A 66 -14.66 6.28 0.59
C ASP A 66 -14.12 5.26 1.59
N LEU A 67 -13.03 5.59 2.28
CA LEU A 67 -12.47 4.76 3.33
C LEU A 67 -13.48 4.63 4.48
N THR A 68 -13.75 3.39 4.90
CA THR A 68 -14.51 3.15 6.14
C THR A 68 -13.71 3.64 7.34
N LEU A 69 -14.36 3.75 8.50
CA LEU A 69 -13.66 3.98 9.76
C LEU A 69 -12.61 2.89 10.05
N THR A 70 -12.92 1.64 9.68
CA THR A 70 -12.00 0.49 9.79
C THR A 70 -10.78 0.68 8.90
N ASP A 71 -10.96 1.07 7.63
CA ASP A 71 -9.84 1.33 6.72
C ASP A 71 -8.98 2.50 7.20
N CYS A 72 -9.63 3.56 7.69
CA CYS A 72 -8.96 4.71 8.27
C CYS A 72 -8.08 4.30 9.45
N SER A 73 -8.61 3.44 10.33
CA SER A 73 -7.89 2.96 11.51
C SER A 73 -6.70 2.07 11.13
N LYS A 74 -6.89 1.16 10.16
CA LYS A 74 -5.82 0.30 9.63
C LYS A 74 -4.69 1.13 8.99
N LEU A 75 -5.03 2.14 8.19
CA LEU A 75 -4.02 3.02 7.59
C LEU A 75 -3.25 3.84 8.62
N VAL A 76 -3.95 4.43 9.59
CA VAL A 76 -3.29 5.19 10.65
C VAL A 76 -2.40 4.29 11.50
N ALA A 77 -2.85 3.07 11.81
CA ALA A 77 -2.03 2.09 12.51
C ALA A 77 -0.78 1.74 11.71
N ALA A 78 -0.91 1.47 10.41
CA ALA A 78 0.24 1.14 9.56
C ALA A 78 1.23 2.30 9.39
N LEU A 79 0.75 3.56 9.37
CA LEU A 79 1.58 4.76 9.32
C LEU A 79 2.30 5.06 10.65
N LYS A 80 1.72 4.63 11.77
CA LYS A 80 2.28 4.83 13.12
C LYS A 80 3.10 3.65 13.61
N ASP A 81 3.02 2.51 12.93
CA ASP A 81 3.76 1.32 13.30
C ASP A 81 5.27 1.64 13.28
N GLN A 82 5.98 1.15 14.30
CA GLN A 82 7.43 1.27 14.42
C GLN A 82 8.13 -0.05 14.10
N SER A 83 7.36 -1.09 13.73
CA SER A 83 7.89 -2.37 13.30
C SER A 83 8.50 -2.29 11.90
N THR A 84 9.17 -3.37 11.49
CA THR A 84 9.76 -3.51 10.14
C THR A 84 8.73 -3.46 9.01
N ASN A 85 7.44 -3.66 9.31
CA ASN A 85 6.36 -3.73 8.33
C ASN A 85 5.49 -2.45 8.27
N TRP A 86 5.96 -1.35 8.86
CA TRP A 86 5.27 -0.07 8.77
C TRP A 86 5.12 0.43 7.32
N LEU A 87 4.05 1.18 7.07
CA LEU A 87 3.78 1.82 5.79
C LEU A 87 4.77 2.97 5.60
N HIS A 88 5.54 2.92 4.52
CA HIS A 88 6.58 3.92 4.25
C HIS A 88 6.75 4.18 2.75
N LEU A 89 7.33 5.33 2.43
CA LEU A 89 7.72 5.69 1.08
C LEU A 89 9.16 5.25 0.80
N GLN A 90 9.37 4.61 -0.35
CA GLN A 90 10.69 4.25 -0.84
C GLN A 90 10.95 4.89 -2.19
N ARG A 91 12.10 5.54 -2.34
CA ARG A 91 12.50 6.21 -3.58
C ARG A 91 13.32 5.29 -4.47
N PHE A 92 12.90 5.16 -5.72
CA PHE A 92 13.56 4.35 -6.75
C PHE A 92 13.80 5.16 -8.04
N PRO A 93 14.78 6.09 -8.06
CA PRO A 93 15.00 6.97 -9.21
C PRO A 93 15.22 6.21 -10.53
N LYS A 94 15.93 5.08 -10.48
CA LYS A 94 16.22 4.23 -11.65
C LYS A 94 14.97 3.57 -12.23
N LEU A 95 13.88 3.47 -11.47
CA LEU A 95 12.64 2.84 -11.89
C LEU A 95 11.58 3.83 -12.35
N LYS A 96 11.86 5.15 -12.37
CA LYS A 96 10.87 6.18 -12.70
C LYS A 96 10.11 5.89 -14.00
N GLU A 97 10.82 5.61 -15.08
CA GLU A 97 10.20 5.30 -16.38
C GLU A 97 9.36 4.01 -16.32
N ALA A 98 9.81 3.01 -15.56
CA ALA A 98 9.07 1.77 -15.38
C ALA A 98 7.81 1.97 -14.52
N LEU A 99 7.84 2.88 -13.56
CA LEU A 99 6.67 3.28 -12.76
C LEU A 99 5.67 4.03 -13.64
N LEU A 100 6.12 5.03 -14.41
CA LEU A 100 5.27 5.83 -15.31
C LEU A 100 4.64 5.00 -16.44
N SER A 101 5.38 4.02 -16.98
CA SER A 101 4.87 3.10 -18.01
C SER A 101 4.07 1.91 -17.47
N SER A 102 3.72 1.91 -16.17
CA SER A 102 3.00 0.80 -15.52
C SER A 102 3.70 -0.57 -15.62
N LYS A 103 5.02 -0.61 -15.80
CA LYS A 103 5.84 -1.85 -15.78
C LYS A 103 6.24 -2.26 -14.37
N LYS A 104 6.24 -1.31 -13.43
CA LYS A 104 6.51 -1.53 -12.00
C LYS A 104 5.40 -0.90 -11.16
N PRO A 105 5.04 -1.50 -10.02
CA PRO A 105 3.99 -0.98 -9.16
C PRO A 105 4.45 0.25 -8.38
N VAL A 106 3.52 1.16 -8.12
CA VAL A 106 3.70 2.36 -7.28
C VAL A 106 3.20 2.14 -5.85
N ILE A 107 2.38 1.11 -5.61
CA ILE A 107 1.99 0.68 -4.27
C ILE A 107 2.19 -0.83 -4.18
N ILE A 108 2.81 -1.29 -3.09
CA ILE A 108 3.01 -2.70 -2.77
C ILE A 108 2.38 -2.96 -1.41
N SER A 109 1.50 -3.95 -1.33
CA SER A 109 0.86 -4.33 -0.06
C SER A 109 1.85 -4.97 0.89
N ALA A 110 1.54 -4.91 2.18
CA ALA A 110 2.18 -5.76 3.16
C ALA A 110 1.94 -7.25 2.82
N PRO A 111 2.84 -8.15 3.26
CA PRO A 111 2.59 -9.58 3.24
C PRO A 111 1.25 -9.91 3.94
N PRO A 112 0.37 -10.73 3.34
CA PRO A 112 -0.80 -11.24 4.05
C PRO A 112 -0.39 -12.03 5.30
N SER A 113 -1.24 -12.01 6.33
CA SER A 113 -1.08 -12.88 7.50
C SER A 113 -1.11 -14.35 7.10
N HIS A 114 -0.44 -15.21 7.86
CA HIS A 114 -0.43 -16.67 7.64
C HIS A 114 -1.83 -17.30 7.60
N ASP A 115 -2.79 -16.73 8.32
CA ASP A 115 -4.20 -17.17 8.33
C ASP A 115 -5.03 -16.60 7.18
N SER A 116 -4.46 -15.74 6.33
CA SER A 116 -5.17 -15.17 5.19
C SER A 116 -5.36 -16.21 4.10
N ASN A 117 -6.53 -16.22 3.47
CA ASN A 117 -6.79 -16.99 2.25
C ASN A 117 -5.96 -16.50 1.04
N LEU A 118 -5.43 -15.28 1.10
CA LEU A 118 -4.57 -14.73 0.05
C LEU A 118 -3.15 -15.27 0.17
N THR A 119 -2.65 -15.88 -0.90
CA THR A 119 -1.28 -16.41 -0.95
C THR A 119 -0.23 -15.31 -1.12
N ARG A 120 -0.63 -14.14 -1.63
CA ARG A 120 0.25 -12.98 -1.91
C ARG A 120 -0.49 -11.67 -1.70
N GLY A 121 0.28 -10.63 -1.37
CA GLY A 121 -0.21 -9.25 -1.32
C GLY A 121 -0.51 -8.70 -2.71
N LYS A 122 -1.26 -7.60 -2.76
CA LYS A 122 -1.58 -6.89 -4.01
C LYS A 122 -0.49 -5.87 -4.35
N CYS A 123 -0.38 -5.48 -5.61
CA CYS A 123 0.33 -4.30 -6.03
C CYS A 123 -0.55 -3.46 -6.96
N VAL A 124 -0.29 -2.16 -6.99
CA VAL A 124 -1.02 -1.20 -7.84
C VAL A 124 -0.05 -0.46 -8.73
N PHE A 125 -0.42 -0.33 -9.99
CA PHE A 125 0.33 0.42 -11.00
C PHE A 125 -0.26 1.80 -11.23
N VAL A 126 0.48 2.68 -11.91
CA VAL A 126 0.04 4.07 -12.13
C VAL A 126 -1.26 4.17 -12.95
N ASN A 127 -1.52 3.20 -13.83
CA ASN A 127 -2.78 3.07 -14.57
C ASN A 127 -3.94 2.48 -13.75
N SER A 128 -3.81 2.42 -12.42
CA SER A 128 -4.78 1.86 -11.47
C SER A 128 -5.04 0.36 -11.63
N THR A 129 -4.28 -0.36 -12.46
CA THR A 129 -4.38 -1.82 -12.50
C THR A 129 -3.84 -2.43 -11.21
N VAL A 130 -4.48 -3.52 -10.76
CA VAL A 130 -4.11 -4.25 -9.55
C VAL A 130 -3.67 -5.66 -9.94
N ASN A 131 -2.54 -6.13 -9.42
CA ASN A 131 -2.09 -7.51 -9.55
C ASN A 131 -1.84 -8.16 -8.19
N TYR A 132 -1.84 -9.49 -8.13
CA TYR A 132 -1.64 -10.28 -6.90
C TYR A 132 -0.21 -10.85 -6.83
N LEU A 133 0.77 -10.10 -7.36
CA LEU A 133 2.17 -10.52 -7.41
C LEU A 133 3.04 -9.82 -6.35
N GLY A 134 2.42 -9.32 -5.28
CA GLY A 134 3.11 -8.70 -4.17
C GLY A 134 3.87 -9.72 -3.30
N PRO A 135 4.26 -9.30 -2.09
CA PRO A 135 4.96 -10.15 -1.14
C PRO A 135 4.15 -11.42 -0.84
N SER A 136 4.85 -12.54 -0.70
CA SER A 136 4.24 -13.81 -0.29
C SER A 136 3.64 -13.72 1.10
N ARG A 137 2.56 -14.46 1.35
CA ARG A 137 1.97 -14.63 2.68
C ARG A 137 3.03 -15.04 3.70
N LEU A 138 2.94 -14.48 4.90
CA LEU A 138 3.83 -14.84 6.00
C LEU A 138 3.72 -16.34 6.31
N PRO A 139 4.84 -17.03 6.60
CA PRO A 139 4.80 -18.43 6.98
C PRO A 139 4.18 -18.59 8.38
N ASN A 140 3.52 -19.72 8.61
CA ASN A 140 3.14 -20.11 9.97
C ASN A 140 4.38 -20.63 10.69
N ILE A 141 4.96 -19.80 11.56
CA ILE A 141 6.18 -20.11 12.32
C ILE A 141 5.98 -21.37 13.21
N ALA A 142 4.77 -21.62 13.71
CA ALA A 142 4.46 -22.80 14.52
C ALA A 142 4.45 -24.10 13.67
N ALA A 143 4.11 -24.02 12.38
CA ALA A 143 4.06 -25.17 11.47
C ALA A 143 5.43 -25.55 10.89
N THR A 144 6.44 -24.67 10.92
CA THR A 144 7.78 -24.91 10.34
C THR A 144 8.63 -25.89 11.16
N ARG A 145 8.11 -26.45 12.27
CA ARG A 145 8.82 -27.39 13.16
C ARG A 145 8.60 -28.88 12.82
N VAL A 146 8.64 -29.33 11.57
CA VAL A 146 8.70 -30.78 11.23
C VAL A 146 9.38 -30.91 9.84
N ARG A 147 10.47 -31.66 9.57
CA ARG A 147 10.92 -33.00 10.00
C ARG A 147 12.44 -33.04 10.20
N ARG A 148 12.91 -33.66 11.30
CA ARG A 148 14.26 -34.26 11.33
C ARG A 148 14.17 -35.60 10.58
N ASN A 149 14.95 -35.74 9.52
CA ASN A 149 15.08 -37.00 8.80
C ASN A 149 15.67 -38.06 9.73
N LYS A 150 15.01 -39.23 9.82
CA LYS A 150 15.65 -40.45 10.35
C LYS A 150 16.59 -40.97 9.27
N THR A 151 17.89 -40.75 9.44
CA THR A 151 18.93 -41.46 8.71
C THR A 151 18.88 -42.94 9.13
N LYS A 152 18.94 -43.83 8.14
CA LYS A 152 18.98 -45.29 8.28
C LYS A 152 20.23 -45.75 9.03
#